data_AF-A0A6I4R3S0-F1
#
_entry.id   AF-A0A6I4R3S0-F1
#
_cell.length_a   1.000
_cell.length_b   1.000
_cell.length_c   1.000
_cell.angle_alpha   90.00
_cell.angle_beta   90.00
_cell.angle_gamma   90.00
#
_symmetry.space_group_name_H-M   'P 1'
#
loop_
_entity.id
_entity.type
_entity.pdbx_description
1 polymer ?
#
loop_
_entity_poly.entity_id
_entity_poly.type
_entity_poly.pdbx_seq_one_letter_code
_entity_poly.pdbx_strand_id
1 'polypeptide(L)'
;MPTETLKAYQVGDNDIVAAYTPAGAIVVLCEYSGYQHDEFDERDVELVSDEVLDNTEAFDQDEGKVITLEQTLRQELAALTEPAYLHGWE
;
A
#
# COMPACT_ATOMS: atom_id res chain seq x y z
N MET A 1 -16.83 18.37 7.54
CA MET A 1 -15.38 18.12 7.70
C MET A 1 -14.92 17.43 6.44
N PRO A 2 -13.76 17.75 5.83
CA PRO A 2 -13.23 16.87 4.81
C PRO A 2 -12.98 15.53 5.49
N THR A 3 -13.78 14.51 5.16
CA THR A 3 -13.54 13.15 5.63
C THR A 3 -12.30 12.70 4.89
N GLU A 4 -11.15 12.72 5.57
CA GLU A 4 -9.94 12.14 5.00
C GLU A 4 -10.18 10.65 4.85
N THR A 5 -10.36 10.20 3.61
CA THR A 5 -10.55 8.79 3.28
C THR A 5 -9.19 8.16 3.06
N LEU A 6 -8.98 6.97 3.59
CA LEU A 6 -7.79 6.18 3.30
C LEU A 6 -7.70 5.91 1.79
N LYS A 7 -6.49 6.06 1.27
CA LYS A 7 -6.12 5.73 -0.10
C LYS A 7 -4.94 4.77 -0.05
N ALA A 8 -4.83 3.90 -1.05
CA ALA A 8 -3.65 3.07 -1.23
C ALA A 8 -2.59 3.86 -2.00
N TYR A 9 -1.39 3.90 -1.45
CA TYR A 9 -0.21 4.49 -2.02
C TYR A 9 0.85 3.41 -2.18
N GLN A 10 1.47 3.36 -3.36
CA GLN A 10 2.68 2.60 -3.57
C GLN A 10 3.86 3.47 -3.13
N VAL A 11 4.72 2.93 -2.29
CA VAL A 11 5.96 3.55 -1.83
C VAL A 11 7.12 2.72 -2.37
N GLY A 12 8.04 3.37 -3.09
CA GLY A 12 9.05 2.68 -3.90
C GLY A 12 8.41 1.85 -5.02
N ASP A 13 9.08 0.77 -5.42
CA ASP A 13 8.64 -0.09 -6.52
C ASP A 13 7.57 -1.12 -6.09
N ASN A 14 7.44 -1.34 -4.79
CA ASN A 14 7.12 -2.66 -4.28
C ASN A 14 6.11 -2.69 -3.12
N ASP A 15 6.03 -1.62 -2.33
CA ASP A 15 5.25 -1.60 -1.09
C ASP A 15 3.96 -0.79 -1.25
N ILE A 16 2.81 -1.40 -0.95
CA ILE A 16 1.50 -0.74 -0.90
C ILE A 16 1.07 -0.48 0.54
N VAL A 17 0.69 0.76 0.79
CA VAL A 17 0.33 1.29 2.10
C VAL A 17 -0.96 2.07 2.04
N ALA A 18 -1.86 1.84 3.00
CA ALA A 18 -3.04 2.66 3.20
C ALA A 18 -2.69 3.90 4.03
N ALA A 19 -2.94 5.10 3.49
CA ALA A 19 -2.76 6.35 4.21
C ALA A 19 -3.71 7.44 3.73
N TYR A 20 -3.84 8.53 4.49
CA TYR A 20 -4.61 9.71 4.08
C TYR A 20 -3.85 10.62 3.11
N THR A 21 -2.51 10.59 3.19
CA THR A 21 -1.61 11.44 2.42
C THR A 21 -0.36 10.65 2.00
N PRO A 22 0.35 11.06 0.94
CA PRO A 22 1.61 10.43 0.52
C PRO A 22 2.66 10.42 1.63
N ALA A 23 2.83 11.54 2.33
CA ALA A 23 3.74 11.63 3.48
C ALA A 23 3.35 10.66 4.61
N GLY A 24 2.05 10.44 4.84
CA GLY A 24 1.57 9.44 5.78
C GLY A 24 1.90 8.00 5.37
N ALA A 25 1.90 7.70 4.07
CA ALA A 25 2.27 6.38 3.56
C ALA A 25 3.74 6.05 3.86
N ILE A 26 4.64 7.01 3.68
CA ILE A 26 6.07 6.86 4.03
C ILE A 26 6.24 6.55 5.51
N VAL A 27 5.54 7.30 6.38
CA VAL A 27 5.63 7.08 7.84
C VAL A 27 5.20 5.65 8.18
N VAL A 28 4.06 5.20 7.67
CA VAL A 28 3.55 3.84 7.94
C VAL A 28 4.52 2.78 7.43
N LEU A 29 5.10 2.94 6.23
CA LEU A 29 6.11 2.00 5.73
C LEU A 29 7.35 1.98 6.62
N CYS A 30 7.87 3.15 6.98
CA CYS A 30 9.06 3.27 7.82
C CYS A 30 8.84 2.65 9.21
N GLU A 31 7.67 2.87 9.81
CA GLU A 31 7.31 2.26 11.09
C GLU A 31 7.13 0.74 11.00
N TYR A 32 6.56 0.23 9.89
CA TYR A 32 6.35 -1.19 9.67
C TYR A 32 7.67 -1.95 9.41
N SER A 33 8.51 -1.43 8.50
CA SER A 33 9.75 -2.08 8.04
C SER A 33 10.98 -1.71 8.88
N GLY A 34 10.88 -0.68 9.73
CA GLY A 34 11.99 -0.16 10.53
C GLY A 34 12.97 0.72 9.74
N TYR A 35 12.56 1.22 8.57
CA TYR A 35 13.36 2.15 7.77
C TYR A 35 13.45 3.53 8.40
N GLN A 36 14.47 4.30 8.02
CA GLN A 36 14.56 5.71 8.41
C GLN A 36 13.59 6.54 7.57
N HIS A 37 12.99 7.57 8.17
CA HIS A 37 12.01 8.43 7.48
C HIS A 37 12.64 9.26 6.33
N ASP A 38 13.96 9.30 6.22
CA ASP A 38 14.70 9.95 5.13
C ASP A 38 15.06 9.00 3.97
N GLU A 39 14.69 7.72 4.04
CA GLU A 39 14.94 6.76 2.95
C GLU A 39 13.98 6.92 1.76
N PHE A 40 12.80 7.51 2.00
CA PHE A 40 11.78 7.72 0.97
C PHE A 40 11.32 9.18 0.99
N ASP A 41 11.02 9.71 -0.19
CA ASP A 41 10.39 11.01 -0.34
C ASP A 41 9.09 10.94 -1.15
N GLU A 42 8.34 12.04 -1.23
CA GLU A 42 7.03 12.04 -1.89
C GLU A 42 7.09 11.65 -3.39
N ARG A 43 8.26 11.74 -4.03
CA ARG A 43 8.48 11.28 -5.42
C ARG A 43 8.56 9.76 -5.52
N ASP A 44 8.89 9.08 -4.44
CA ASP A 44 8.85 7.62 -4.32
C ASP A 44 7.44 7.13 -3.96
N VAL A 45 6.46 8.04 -3.84
CA VAL A 45 5.09 7.68 -3.48
C VAL A 45 4.14 7.98 -4.62
N GLU A 46 3.50 6.93 -5.13
CA GLU A 46 2.51 7.01 -6.19
C GLU A 46 1.14 6.53 -5.71
N LEU A 47 0.06 7.12 -6.22
CA LEU A 47 -1.28 6.63 -5.92
C LEU A 47 -1.51 5.33 -6.67
N VAL A 48 -1.92 4.29 -5.97
CA VAL A 48 -2.26 3.00 -6.60
C VAL A 48 -3.45 3.20 -7.52
N SER A 49 -3.33 2.70 -8.75
CA SER A 49 -4.38 2.80 -9.75
C SER A 49 -5.58 1.91 -9.40
N ASP A 50 -6.77 2.27 -9.88
CA ASP A 50 -7.98 1.45 -9.69
C ASP A 50 -7.80 0.02 -10.26
N GLU A 51 -7.02 -0.15 -11.33
CA GLU A 51 -6.73 -1.47 -11.90
C GLU A 51 -5.99 -2.37 -10.91
N VAL A 52 -5.00 -1.85 -10.19
CA VAL A 52 -4.28 -2.60 -9.16
C VAL A 52 -5.16 -2.80 -7.93
N LEU A 53 -5.96 -1.80 -7.56
CA LEU A 53 -6.88 -1.89 -6.43
C LEU A 53 -7.95 -2.97 -6.60
N ASP A 54 -8.41 -3.17 -7.83
CA ASP A 54 -9.42 -4.17 -8.19
C ASP A 54 -8.80 -5.49 -8.67
N ASN A 55 -7.46 -5.57 -8.70
CA ASN A 55 -6.77 -6.78 -9.07
C ASN A 55 -6.97 -7.86 -8.00
N THR A 56 -7.30 -9.06 -8.45
CA THR A 56 -7.43 -10.26 -7.62
C THR A 56 -6.20 -11.14 -7.72
N GLU A 57 -5.17 -10.72 -8.44
CA GLU A 57 -3.94 -11.48 -8.66
C GLU A 57 -2.76 -10.74 -8.05
N ALA A 58 -2.01 -11.42 -7.19
CA ALA A 58 -0.76 -10.94 -6.63
C ALA A 58 0.36 -11.94 -6.92
N PHE A 59 1.57 -11.45 -7.11
CA PHE A 59 2.73 -12.33 -7.26
C PHE A 59 3.25 -12.72 -5.88
N ASP A 60 3.11 -14.00 -5.53
CA ASP A 60 3.71 -14.58 -4.33
C ASP A 60 5.15 -14.99 -4.66
N GLN A 61 6.11 -14.31 -4.05
CA GLN A 61 7.52 -14.59 -4.30
C GLN A 61 8.04 -15.84 -3.60
N ASP A 62 7.54 -16.15 -2.41
CA ASP A 62 7.93 -17.35 -1.66
C ASP A 62 7.62 -18.62 -2.48
N GLU A 63 6.47 -18.63 -3.15
CA GLU A 63 6.04 -19.70 -4.05
C GLU A 63 6.41 -19.46 -5.51
N GLY A 64 6.88 -18.26 -5.87
CA GLY A 64 7.26 -17.84 -7.22
C GLY A 64 6.12 -17.92 -8.24
N LYS A 65 4.88 -17.67 -7.81
CA LYS A 65 3.67 -17.84 -8.62
C LYS A 65 2.67 -16.72 -8.38
N VAL A 66 1.86 -16.43 -9.39
CA VAL A 66 0.68 -15.58 -9.20
C VAL A 66 -0.36 -16.36 -8.39
N ILE A 67 -0.76 -15.80 -7.26
CA ILE A 67 -1.86 -16.28 -6.44
C ILE A 67 -3.10 -15.42 -6.67
N THR A 68 -4.26 -16.05 -6.58
CA THR A 68 -5.52 -15.31 -6.54
C THR A 68 -5.79 -14.89 -5.09
N LEU A 69 -5.85 -13.59 -4.85
CA LEU A 69 -6.26 -13.00 -3.59
C LEU A 69 -7.73 -13.31 -3.32
N GLU A 70 -8.05 -13.64 -2.06
CA GLU A 70 -9.43 -13.85 -1.62
C GLU A 70 -10.24 -12.55 -1.61
N GLN A 71 -9.56 -11.40 -1.49
CA GLN A 71 -10.13 -10.06 -1.46
C GLN A 71 -9.25 -9.11 -2.27
N THR A 72 -9.84 -8.10 -2.90
CA THR A 72 -9.06 -7.07 -3.61
C THR A 72 -8.47 -6.06 -2.63
N LEU A 73 -7.39 -5.38 -3.02
CA LEU A 73 -6.80 -4.28 -2.24
C LEU A 73 -7.84 -3.19 -1.93
N ARG A 74 -8.82 -2.94 -2.82
CA ARG A 74 -9.94 -2.03 -2.55
C ARG A 74 -10.80 -2.50 -1.38
N GLN A 75 -11.07 -3.80 -1.28
CA GLN A 75 -11.87 -4.36 -0.19
C GLN A 75 -11.12 -4.29 1.14
N GLU A 76 -9.82 -4.59 1.13
CA GLU A 76 -8.97 -4.45 2.33
C GLU A 76 -8.88 -2.99 2.78
N LEU A 77 -8.64 -2.06 1.86
CA LEU A 77 -8.64 -0.63 2.14
C LEU A 77 -9.97 -0.15 2.73
N ALA A 78 -11.10 -0.69 2.27
CA ALA A 78 -12.43 -0.34 2.79
C ALA A 78 -12.70 -0.92 4.19
N ALA A 79 -12.00 -1.99 4.59
CA ALA A 79 -12.08 -2.57 5.92
C ALA A 79 -11.21 -1.81 6.94
N LEU A 80 -10.19 -1.08 6.47
CA LEU A 80 -9.32 -0.28 7.32
C LEU A 80 -10.02 0.99 7.81
N THR A 81 -9.73 1.34 9.06
CA THR A 81 -10.19 2.59 9.69
C THR A 81 -9.04 3.53 10.03
N GLU A 82 -7.80 3.03 9.97
CA GLU A 82 -6.56 3.73 10.25
C GLU A 82 -5.49 3.38 9.20
N PRO A 83 -4.47 4.24 9.00
CA PRO A 83 -3.36 3.96 8.10
C PRO A 83 -2.62 2.68 8.48
N ALA A 84 -2.34 1.84 7.50
CA ALA A 84 -1.69 0.54 7.72
C ALA A 84 -0.96 0.07 6.47
N TYR A 85 0.07 -0.73 6.66
CA TYR A 85 0.70 -1.48 5.58
C TYR A 85 -0.29 -2.51 5.02
N LEU A 86 -0.46 -2.56 3.69
CA LEU A 86 -1.40 -3.48 3.04
C LEU A 86 -0.64 -4.71 2.54
N HIS A 87 0.20 -4.51 1.53
CA HIS A 87 0.90 -5.58 0.84
C HIS A 87 2.19 -5.06 0.26
N GLY A 88 3.19 -5.93 0.12
CA GLY A 88 4.38 -5.65 -0.66
C GLY A 88 4.65 -6.83 -1.56
N TRP A 89 5.17 -6.55 -2.74
CA TRP A 89 5.76 -7.51 -3.65
C TRP A 89 7.25 -7.19 -3.76
N GLU A 90 8.14 -8.15 -3.92
CA GLU A 90 9.55 -7.94 -4.30
C GLU A 90 9.86 -8.67 -5.62
#